data_AF-A0AAV5KZS2-F1
#
_entry.id   AF-A0AAV5KZS2-F1
#
_cell.length_a   1.000
_cell.length_b   1.000
_cell.length_c   1.000
_cell.angle_alpha   90.00
_cell.angle_beta   90.00
_cell.angle_gamma   90.00
#
_symmetry.space_group_name_H-M   'P 1'
#
loop_
_entity.id
_entity.type
_entity.pdbx_description
1 polymer ?
#
loop_
_entity_poly.entity_id
_entity_poly.type
_entity_poly.pdbx_seq_one_letter_code
_entity_poly.pdbx_strand_id
1 'polypeptide(L)' 'MLEVFSFCETKVTPIVEGYGGWAFRAEIVPIESAYPSFGELVVLESTDHINSCRPLSHTEPLHTEILEFLRKLKA' A
#
# COMPACT_ATOMS: atom_id res chain seq x y z
N MET A 1 -19.24 -2.04 -15.03
CA MET A 1 -17.84 -2.52 -15.15
C MET A 1 -17.25 -2.49 -13.75
N LEU A 2 -16.45 -3.47 -13.33
CA LEU A 2 -15.82 -3.45 -12.00
C LEU A 2 -14.69 -2.43 -12.01
N GLU A 3 -14.79 -1.42 -11.15
CA GLU A 3 -13.73 -0.45 -10.88
C GLU A 3 -12.83 -1.04 -9.79
N VAL A 4 -11.56 -1.25 -10.10
CA VAL A 4 -10.58 -1.86 -9.19
C VAL A 4 -9.44 -0.88 -8.95
N PHE A 5 -9.12 -0.69 -7.67
CA PHE A 5 -8.07 0.18 -7.18
C PHE A 5 -7.13 -0.64 -6.29
N SER A 6 -5.89 -0.81 -6.72
CA SER A 6 -4.86 -1.59 -6.04
C SER A 6 -3.73 -0.69 -5.54
N PHE A 7 -3.07 -1.14 -4.47
CA PHE A 7 -1.87 -0.50 -3.93
C PHE A 7 -0.69 -1.46 -3.94
N CYS A 8 0.51 -0.93 -4.13
CA CYS A 8 1.76 -1.67 -4.02
C CYS A 8 2.71 -1.01 -3.03
N GLU A 9 3.32 -1.83 -2.17
CA GLU A 9 4.42 -1.42 -1.30
C GLU A 9 5.71 -1.23 -2.11
N THR A 10 6.60 -0.38 -1.63
CA THR A 10 7.95 -0.17 -2.22
C THR A 10 9.07 -0.39 -1.22
N LYS A 11 8.72 -0.57 0.05
CA LYS A 11 9.64 -0.81 1.15
C LYS A 11 9.34 -2.14 1.80
N VAL A 12 10.39 -2.91 2.05
CA VAL A 12 10.29 -4.18 2.79
C VAL A 12 9.77 -3.95 4.21
N THR A 13 8.87 -4.82 4.66
CA THR A 13 8.24 -4.73 5.97
C THR A 13 9.15 -5.28 7.06
N PRO A 14 9.33 -4.58 8.20
CA PRO A 14 10.03 -5.14 9.35
C PRO A 14 9.20 -6.27 9.97
N ILE A 15 9.77 -7.48 10.03
CA ILE A 15 9.12 -8.66 10.61
C ILE A 15 9.54 -8.84 12.07
N VAL A 16 10.81 -8.63 12.34
CA VAL A 16 11.41 -8.71 13.67
C VAL A 16 12.42 -7.58 13.81
N GLU A 17 12.27 -6.78 14.86
CA GLU A 17 13.27 -5.79 15.29
C GLU A 17 13.84 -6.22 16.65
N GLY A 18 15.14 -6.03 16.85
CA GLY A 18 15.82 -6.41 18.09
C GLY A 18 16.82 -5.37 18.54
N TYR A 19 17.37 -5.61 19.72
CA TYR A 19 18.30 -4.68 20.35
C TYR A 19 19.56 -4.48 19.50
N GLY A 20 20.05 -3.24 19.44
CA GLY A 20 21.25 -2.88 18.67
C GLY A 20 21.01 -2.60 17.18
N GLY A 21 19.75 -2.39 16.76
CA GLY A 21 19.41 -1.95 15.40
C GLY A 21 19.40 -3.06 14.36
N TRP A 22 19.45 -4.34 14.77
CA TRP A 22 19.13 -5.43 13.84
C TRP A 22 17.67 -5.31 13.42
N ALA A 23 17.36 -5.75 12.22
CA ALA A 23 15.99 -6.03 11.83
C ALA A 23 15.97 -7.03 10.67
N PHE A 24 15.07 -8.00 10.75
CA PHE A 24 14.72 -8.84 9.62
C PHE A 24 13.60 -8.16 8.85
N ARG A 25 13.83 -7.93 7.56
CA ARG A 25 12.88 -7.28 6.67
C ARG A 25 12.57 -8.20 5.50
N ALA A 26 11.30 -8.25 5.11
CA ALA A 26 10.85 -9.04 3.98
C ALA A 26 9.84 -8.24 3.17
N GLU A 27 9.85 -8.45 1.85
CA GLU A 27 8.71 -8.11 1.00
C GLU A 27 7.55 -9.05 1.36
N ILE A 28 6.36 -8.49 1.57
CA ILE A 28 5.18 -9.27 1.95
C ILE A 28 4.35 -9.56 0.71
N VAL A 29 4.12 -8.54 -0.13
CA VAL A 29 3.38 -8.69 -1.38
C VAL A 29 4.16 -8.03 -2.51
N PRO A 30 4.69 -8.81 -3.48
CA PRO A 30 5.38 -8.24 -4.63
C PRO A 30 4.39 -7.60 -5.61
N ILE A 31 4.88 -6.65 -6.42
CA ILE A 31 4.06 -5.87 -7.36
C ILE A 31 3.30 -6.76 -8.35
N GLU A 32 3.91 -7.86 -8.79
CA GLU A 32 3.32 -8.83 -9.71
C GLU A 32 2.11 -9.55 -9.10
N SER A 33 2.04 -9.62 -7.77
CA SER A 33 0.91 -10.20 -7.02
C SER A 33 -0.12 -9.14 -6.61
N ALA A 34 0.33 -7.91 -6.35
CA ALA A 34 -0.54 -6.80 -5.96
C ALA A 34 -1.44 -6.31 -7.12
N TYR A 35 -0.98 -6.46 -8.36
CA TYR A 35 -1.72 -6.02 -9.54
C TYR A 35 -2.53 -7.16 -10.19
N PRO A 36 -3.88 -7.09 -10.21
CA PRO A 36 -4.72 -8.15 -10.76
C PRO A 36 -4.76 -8.17 -12.30
N SER A 37 -3.86 -7.46 -12.98
CA SER A 37 -3.81 -7.27 -14.45
C SER A 37 -4.91 -6.38 -15.05
N PHE A 38 -5.70 -5.70 -14.22
CA PHE A 38 -6.68 -4.71 -14.63
C PHE A 38 -6.96 -3.71 -13.50
N GLY A 39 -7.58 -2.57 -13.82
CA GLY A 39 -7.82 -1.49 -12.87
C GLY A 39 -6.62 -0.55 -12.72
N GLU A 40 -6.68 0.31 -11.72
CA GLU A 40 -5.63 1.28 -11.41
C GLU A 40 -4.72 0.74 -10.30
N LEU A 41 -3.41 0.93 -10.45
CA LEU A 41 -2.40 0.56 -9.45
C LEU A 41 -1.68 1.82 -8.99
N VAL A 42 -1.75 2.09 -7.69
CA VAL A 42 -0.99 3.16 -7.04
C VAL A 42 0.22 2.56 -6.33
N VAL A 43 1.40 3.03 -6.71
CA VAL A 43 2.66 2.64 -6.07
C VAL A 43 2.96 3.66 -4.96
N LEU A 44 2.99 3.20 -3.72
CA LEU A 44 3.20 4.06 -2.56
C LEU A 44 4.69 4.11 -2.23
N GLU A 45 5.32 5.26 -2.44
CA GLU A 45 6.74 5.44 -2.16
C GLU A 45 7.05 5.28 -0.66
N SER A 46 8.18 4.63 -0.37
CA SER A 46 8.72 4.41 0.99
C SER A 46 7.74 3.76 1.99
N THR A 47 6.70 3.10 1.48
CA THR A 47 5.62 2.52 2.27
C THR A 47 5.76 1.01 2.28
N ASP A 48 5.64 0.42 3.48
CA ASP A 48 5.65 -1.03 3.67
C ASP A 48 4.23 -1.61 3.67
N HIS A 49 4.13 -2.94 3.78
CA HIS A 49 2.84 -3.62 3.72
C HIS A 49 1.87 -3.16 4.82
N ILE A 50 2.39 -2.93 6.03
CA ILE A 50 1.61 -2.55 7.19
C ILE A 50 1.01 -1.15 6.98
N ASN A 51 1.83 -0.18 6.60
CA ASN A 51 1.39 1.19 6.39
C ASN A 51 0.52 1.35 5.13
N SER A 52 0.70 0.48 4.13
CA SER A 52 -0.20 0.39 2.97
C SER A 52 -1.60 -0.07 3.38
N CYS A 53 -1.70 -0.99 4.33
CA CYS A 53 -2.99 -1.50 4.85
C CYS A 53 -3.60 -0.62 5.94
N ARG A 54 -2.78 0.20 6.60
CA ARG A 54 -3.20 1.03 7.74
C ARG A 54 -2.51 2.39 7.68
N PRO A 55 -3.06 3.38 6.96
CA PRO A 55 -2.51 4.72 6.93
C PRO A 55 -2.49 5.32 8.34
N LEU A 56 -1.38 5.97 8.69
CA LEU A 56 -1.18 6.57 10.01
C LEU A 56 -1.99 7.87 10.20
N SER A 57 -2.37 8.53 9.11
CA SER A 57 -3.11 9.78 9.13
C SER A 57 -4.02 9.95 7.90
N HIS A 58 -4.98 10.85 8.00
CA HIS A 58 -5.86 11.24 6.89
C HIS A 58 -5.14 12.06 5.81
N THR A 59 -3.93 12.56 6.09
CA THR A 59 -3.13 13.33 5.14
C THR A 59 -2.20 12.45 4.31
N GLU A 60 -2.13 11.14 4.59
CA GLU A 60 -1.36 10.19 3.79
C GLU A 60 -1.91 10.13 2.35
N PRO A 61 -1.03 9.99 1.34
CA PRO A 61 -1.44 9.84 -0.06
C PRO A 61 -2.47 8.72 -0.25
N LEU A 62 -2.25 7.55 0.37
CA LEU A 62 -3.17 6.41 0.33
C LEU A 62 -4.60 6.82 0.75
N HIS A 63 -4.75 7.58 1.82
CA HIS A 63 -6.07 7.97 2.31
C HIS A 63 -6.80 8.88 1.30
N THR A 64 -6.07 9.82 0.71
CA THR A 64 -6.60 10.77 -0.27
C THR A 64 -7.02 10.05 -1.55
N GLU A 65 -6.16 9.17 -2.07
CA GLU A 65 -6.41 8.37 -3.28
C GLU A 65 -7.65 7.45 -3.14
N ILE A 66 -7.76 6.73 -2.01
CA ILE A 66 -8.96 5.91 -1.72
C ILE A 66 -10.22 6.79 -1.70
N LEU A 67 -10.15 7.95 -1.04
CA LEU A 67 -11.32 8.81 -0.90
C LEU A 67 -11.76 9.41 -2.24
N GLU A 68 -10.81 9.77 -3.10
CA GLU A 68 -11.10 10.22 -4.46
C GLU A 68 -11.71 9.11 -5.31
N PHE A 69 -11.16 7.90 -5.26
CA PHE A 69 -11.75 6.72 -5.91
C PHE A 69 -13.21 6.50 -5.46
N LEU A 70 -13.45 6.50 -4.15
CA LEU A 70 -14.80 6.33 -3.60
C LEU A 70 -15.77 7.46 -3.97
N ARG A 71 -15.27 8.69 -4.13
CA ARG A 71 -16.09 9.83 -4.60
C ARG A 71 -16.48 9.66 -6.07
N LYS A 72 -15.56 9.21 -6.94
CA LYS A 72 -15.84 8.92 -8.34
C LYS A 72 -16.92 7.84 -8.49
N LEU A 73 -16.91 6.82 -7.63
CA LEU A 73 -17.93 5.75 -7.65
C LEU A 73 -19.32 6.18 -7.18
N LYS A 74 -19.43 7.25 -6.39
CA LYS A 74 -20.72 7.79 -5.92
C LYS A 74 -21.34 8.81 -6.89
N ALA A 75 -20.61 9.21 -7.92
CA ALA A 75 -21.03 10.20 -8.92
C ALA A 75 -22.01 9.61 -9.94
#